data_AF-A0A837RDK9-F1
#
_entry.id   AF-A0A837RDK9-F1
#
_cell.length_a   1.000
_cell.length_b   1.000
_cell.length_c   1.000
_cell.angle_alpha   90.00
_cell.angle_beta   90.00
_cell.angle_gamma   90.00
#
_symmetry.space_group_name_H-M   'P 1'
#
loop_
_entity.id
_entity.type
_entity.pdbx_description
1 polymer ?
#
loop_
_entity_poly.entity_id
_entity_poly.type
_entity_poly.pdbx_seq_one_letter_code
_entity_poly.pdbx_strand_id
1 'polypeptide(L)'
;MFKPMASIFTNHQIAGHYRAIERAQKCVVPFHFEIQGQEYPKPKPERNWLRRLSGTSSEKYAMVELTPTRVVLWSPEGRNLGEMPLSEVRRIQIGAIRCHATAGMDPRHAFRATIFVLTDAGNYYFANSDMEVIPAICKFAHEHHVPVEDPLRLIPLLKVGWRVAAVTLHETYAQLVAHTGYPADKV
;
A
#
# COMPACT_ATOMS: atom_id res chain seq x y z
N MET A 1 13.20 22.29 -19.43
CA MET A 1 12.09 21.87 -20.31
C MET A 1 11.65 20.49 -19.83
N PHE A 2 10.58 20.42 -19.03
CA PHE A 2 10.12 19.16 -18.42
C PHE A 2 9.44 18.30 -19.49
N LYS A 3 10.00 17.11 -19.76
CA LYS A 3 9.29 16.09 -20.53
C LYS A 3 8.13 15.59 -19.68
N PRO A 4 6.89 15.49 -20.21
CA PRO A 4 5.82 14.81 -19.52
C PRO A 4 6.23 13.34 -19.34
N MET A 5 6.38 12.88 -18.09
CA MET A 5 6.53 11.45 -17.81
C MET A 5 5.21 10.78 -18.18
N ALA A 6 5.25 9.84 -19.13
CA ALA A 6 4.11 8.98 -19.40
C ALA A 6 3.83 8.16 -18.13
N SER A 7 2.61 8.26 -17.63
CA SER A 7 2.13 7.38 -16.57
C SER A 7 2.27 5.92 -17.04
N ILE A 8 2.90 5.07 -16.23
CA ILE A 8 2.95 3.61 -16.45
C ILE A 8 1.54 3.02 -16.50
N PHE A 9 0.61 3.64 -15.77
CA PHE A 9 -0.80 3.34 -15.92
C PHE A 9 -1.34 3.96 -17.22
N THR A 10 -1.88 3.13 -18.11
CA THR A 10 -2.56 3.61 -19.33
C THR A 10 -3.88 4.29 -18.95
N ASN A 11 -3.89 5.63 -19.00
CA ASN A 11 -5.02 6.44 -18.59
C ASN A 11 -6.21 6.30 -19.55
N HIS A 12 -7.34 5.83 -19.04
CA HIS A 12 -8.65 6.10 -19.64
C HIS A 12 -9.23 7.35 -18.95
N GLN A 13 -9.38 8.45 -19.70
CA GLN A 13 -9.67 9.78 -19.16
C GLN A 13 -11.03 9.86 -18.43
N ILE A 14 -11.02 10.18 -17.12
CA ILE A 14 -12.18 10.75 -16.42
C ILE A 14 -11.70 11.80 -15.40
N ALA A 15 -12.27 13.02 -15.47
CA ALA A 15 -11.90 14.17 -14.66
C ALA A 15 -12.14 13.97 -13.15
N GLY A 16 -11.22 14.49 -12.33
CA GLY A 16 -11.30 14.55 -10.86
C GLY A 16 -10.28 13.69 -10.12
N HIS A 17 -10.05 12.45 -10.58
CA HIS A 17 -9.23 11.44 -9.88
C HIS A 17 -7.76 11.36 -10.34
N TYR A 18 -7.39 12.10 -11.39
CA TYR A 18 -6.00 12.24 -11.89
C TYR A 18 -4.99 12.56 -10.77
N ARG A 19 -5.44 13.24 -9.71
CA ARG A 19 -4.60 13.59 -8.57
C ARG A 19 -4.10 12.37 -7.79
N ALA A 20 -4.79 11.25 -7.76
CA ALA A 20 -4.38 10.12 -6.90
C ALA A 20 -3.14 9.41 -7.45
N ILE A 21 -3.08 9.15 -8.76
CA ILE A 21 -1.94 8.51 -9.43
C ILE A 21 -0.76 9.47 -9.51
N GLU A 22 -0.98 10.70 -9.95
CA GLU A 22 0.08 11.72 -9.97
C GLU A 22 0.62 12.02 -8.56
N ARG A 23 -0.21 11.93 -7.53
CA ARG A 23 0.25 12.00 -6.14
C ARG A 23 1.01 10.76 -5.74
N ALA A 24 0.54 9.55 -6.07
CA ALA A 24 1.26 8.31 -5.80
C ALA A 24 2.66 8.29 -6.44
N GLN A 25 2.88 9.02 -7.54
CA GLN A 25 4.22 9.18 -8.14
C GLN A 25 5.11 10.20 -7.43
N LYS A 26 4.52 11.11 -6.65
CA LYS A 26 5.23 12.25 -6.02
C LYS A 26 5.35 12.11 -4.50
N CYS A 27 4.41 11.43 -3.86
CA CYS A 27 4.32 11.25 -2.41
C CYS A 27 3.61 9.95 -2.04
N VAL A 28 3.82 9.52 -0.79
CA VAL A 28 3.15 8.36 -0.22
C VAL A 28 1.66 8.67 -0.01
N VAL A 29 0.78 7.86 -0.59
CA VAL A 29 -0.68 8.06 -0.51
C VAL A 29 -1.41 6.86 0.10
N PRO A 30 -2.45 7.08 0.93
CA PRO A 30 -3.20 5.99 1.54
C PRO A 30 -4.07 5.26 0.49
N PHE A 31 -3.91 3.95 0.39
CA PHE A 31 -4.65 3.08 -0.52
C PHE A 31 -5.02 1.77 0.17
N HIS A 32 -6.20 1.25 -0.19
CA HIS A 32 -6.55 -0.14 0.08
C HIS A 32 -5.86 -1.04 -0.95
N PHE A 33 -5.65 -2.30 -0.60
CA PHE A 33 -5.13 -3.31 -1.53
C PHE A 33 -6.12 -4.44 -1.65
N GLU A 34 -6.41 -4.87 -2.87
CA GLU A 34 -7.07 -6.15 -3.12
C GLU A 34 -6.04 -7.10 -3.73
N ILE A 35 -5.83 -8.24 -3.10
CA ILE A 35 -4.87 -9.25 -3.56
C ILE A 35 -5.62 -10.57 -3.60
N GLN A 36 -5.80 -11.14 -4.79
CA GLN A 36 -6.52 -12.40 -4.99
C GLN A 36 -7.94 -12.41 -4.36
N GLY A 37 -8.67 -11.30 -4.47
CA GLY A 37 -10.03 -11.16 -3.92
C GLY A 37 -10.10 -10.87 -2.41
N GLN A 38 -8.96 -10.67 -1.75
CA GLN A 38 -8.90 -10.27 -0.34
C GLN A 38 -8.51 -8.79 -0.23
N GLU A 39 -9.36 -7.99 0.41
CA GLU A 39 -9.11 -6.56 0.66
C GLU A 39 -8.33 -6.33 1.97
N TYR A 40 -7.44 -5.35 1.95
CA TYR A 40 -6.59 -4.87 3.03
C TYR A 40 -6.67 -3.33 3.12
N PRO A 41 -7.09 -2.73 4.25
CA PRO A 41 -7.65 -3.40 5.42
C PRO A 41 -8.92 -4.18 5.09
N LYS A 42 -9.17 -5.24 5.86
CA LYS A 42 -10.43 -5.99 5.75
C LYS A 42 -11.62 -5.04 5.94
N PRO A 43 -12.63 -5.08 5.06
CA PRO A 43 -13.80 -4.23 5.19
C PRO A 43 -14.50 -4.54 6.51
N LYS A 44 -14.90 -3.48 7.24
CA LYS A 44 -15.62 -3.66 8.50
C LYS A 44 -16.93 -4.38 8.20
N PRO A 45 -17.23 -5.51 8.87
CA PRO A 45 -18.48 -6.22 8.63
C PRO A 45 -19.66 -5.29 8.94
N GLU A 46 -20.53 -5.07 7.95
CA GLU A 46 -21.73 -4.25 8.14
C GLU A 46 -22.62 -4.91 9.20
N ARG A 47 -22.71 -4.27 10.38
CA ARG A 47 -23.56 -4.71 11.48
C ARG A 47 -25.04 -4.39 11.25
N ASN A 48 -25.36 -3.45 10.36
CA ASN A 48 -26.73 -3.05 10.07
C ASN A 48 -27.26 -3.77 8.83
N TRP A 49 -28.14 -4.75 9.04
CA TRP A 49 -28.80 -5.51 7.98
C TRP A 49 -29.58 -4.62 6.99
N LEU A 50 -30.15 -3.51 7.46
CA LEU A 50 -30.84 -2.52 6.63
C LEU A 50 -29.91 -1.80 5.64
N ARG A 51 -28.64 -1.55 6.01
CA ARG A 51 -27.65 -0.91 5.12
C ARG A 51 -27.16 -1.86 4.02
N ARG A 52 -27.10 -3.17 4.30
CA ARG A 52 -26.82 -4.20 3.29
C ARG A 52 -27.87 -4.22 2.18
N LEU A 53 -29.14 -4.02 2.53
CA LEU A 53 -30.25 -4.02 1.57
C LEU A 53 -30.34 -2.72 0.75
N SER A 54 -29.88 -1.59 1.30
CA SER A 54 -29.89 -0.31 0.58
C SER A 54 -28.67 -0.09 -0.31
N GLY A 55 -27.69 -1.02 -0.34
CA GLY A 55 -26.48 -0.92 -1.17
C GLY A 55 -25.56 0.26 -0.83
N THR A 56 -25.85 1.00 0.24
CA THR A 56 -25.07 2.14 0.70
C THR A 56 -23.91 1.64 1.57
N SER A 57 -22.89 1.08 0.91
CA SER A 57 -21.59 0.86 1.55
C SER A 57 -20.99 2.20 1.95
N SER A 58 -20.70 2.32 3.23
CA SER A 58 -20.19 3.51 3.91
C SER A 58 -18.69 3.37 4.09
N GLU A 59 -17.96 3.59 3.01
CA GLU A 59 -16.62 4.19 2.91
C GLU A 59 -16.01 3.70 1.59
N LYS A 60 -16.02 4.58 0.59
CA LYS A 60 -15.42 4.30 -0.71
C LYS A 60 -13.95 4.74 -0.65
N TYR A 61 -13.03 3.80 -0.88
CA TYR A 61 -11.58 4.04 -0.83
C TYR A 61 -10.94 3.81 -2.19
N ALA A 62 -9.84 4.52 -2.46
CA ALA A 62 -9.01 4.19 -3.62
C ALA A 62 -8.28 2.86 -3.34
N MET A 63 -8.23 1.97 -4.34
CA MET A 63 -7.77 0.60 -4.17
C MET A 63 -6.73 0.24 -5.23
N VAL A 64 -5.70 -0.50 -4.81
CA VAL A 64 -4.73 -1.17 -5.69
C VAL A 64 -5.09 -2.64 -5.77
N GLU A 65 -5.54 -3.10 -6.93
CA GLU A 65 -5.79 -4.51 -7.17
C GLU A 65 -4.53 -5.15 -7.78
N LEU A 66 -4.03 -6.21 -7.13
CA LEU A 66 -2.95 -7.05 -7.64
C LEU A 66 -3.55 -8.32 -8.24
N THR A 67 -3.48 -8.41 -9.56
CA THR A 67 -3.92 -9.59 -10.33
C THR A 67 -2.70 -10.32 -10.91
N PRO A 68 -2.84 -11.59 -11.36
CA PRO A 68 -1.72 -12.35 -11.91
C PRO A 68 -0.97 -11.70 -13.08
N THR A 69 -1.60 -10.77 -13.81
CA THR A 69 -1.04 -10.17 -15.03
C THR A 69 -0.94 -8.65 -14.98
N ARG A 70 -1.61 -7.99 -14.03
CA ARG A 70 -1.68 -6.53 -13.97
C ARG A 70 -1.86 -6.01 -12.54
N VAL A 71 -1.40 -4.79 -12.34
CA VAL A 71 -1.75 -3.94 -11.20
C VAL A 71 -2.80 -2.95 -11.69
N VAL A 72 -3.93 -2.84 -11.00
CA VAL A 72 -5.03 -1.95 -11.37
C VAL A 72 -5.29 -0.96 -10.25
N LEU A 73 -5.51 0.30 -10.59
CA LEU A 73 -5.92 1.34 -9.65
C LEU A 73 -7.40 1.63 -9.81
N TRP A 74 -8.13 1.49 -8.73
CA TRP A 74 -9.55 1.78 -8.66
C TRP A 74 -9.80 3.04 -7.84
N SER A 75 -10.71 3.86 -8.34
CA SER A 75 -11.28 4.97 -7.56
C SER A 75 -12.21 4.44 -6.46
N PRO A 76 -12.47 5.27 -5.42
CA PRO A 76 -13.57 5.04 -4.48
C PRO A 76 -14.88 4.63 -5.16
N GLU A 77 -15.19 5.20 -6.32
CA GLU A 77 -16.41 4.97 -7.07
C GLU A 77 -16.41 3.69 -7.91
N GLY A 78 -15.33 2.88 -7.85
CA GLY A 78 -15.18 1.64 -8.63
C GLY A 78 -14.81 1.88 -10.09
N ARG A 79 -14.39 3.09 -10.46
CA ARG A 79 -13.87 3.40 -11.80
C ARG A 79 -12.40 3.01 -11.89
N ASN A 80 -12.01 2.36 -13.00
CA ASN A 80 -10.61 2.09 -13.32
C ASN A 80 -9.90 3.42 -13.60
N LEU A 81 -8.92 3.74 -12.77
CA LEU A 81 -8.07 4.93 -12.88
C LEU A 81 -6.83 4.68 -13.73
N GLY A 82 -6.51 3.42 -13.96
CA GLY A 82 -5.43 2.97 -14.82
C GLY A 82 -4.96 1.57 -14.43
N GLU A 83 -4.37 0.88 -15.39
CA GLU A 83 -3.73 -0.42 -15.19
C GLU A 83 -2.32 -0.45 -15.76
N MET A 84 -1.46 -1.27 -15.16
CA MET A 84 -0.14 -1.57 -15.69
C MET A 84 0.06 -3.09 -15.75
N PRO A 85 0.75 -3.61 -16.77
CA PRO A 85 1.18 -5.00 -16.79
C PRO A 85 2.11 -5.30 -15.61
N LEU A 86 1.92 -6.45 -14.96
CA LEU A 86 2.79 -6.88 -13.87
C LEU A 86 4.24 -7.06 -14.35
N SER A 87 4.43 -7.38 -15.63
CA SER A 87 5.75 -7.48 -16.27
C SER A 87 6.53 -6.16 -16.30
N GLU A 88 5.88 -5.01 -16.11
CA GLU A 88 6.55 -3.72 -16.01
C GLU A 88 7.08 -3.43 -14.60
N VAL A 89 6.67 -4.22 -13.61
CA VAL A 89 7.14 -4.12 -12.22
C VAL A 89 8.50 -4.78 -12.10
N ARG A 90 9.54 -3.97 -11.85
CA ARG A 90 10.90 -4.47 -11.64
C ARG A 90 11.10 -5.06 -10.25
N ARG A 91 10.54 -4.40 -9.24
CA ARG A 91 10.57 -4.83 -7.85
C ARG A 91 9.51 -4.11 -7.02
N ILE A 92 9.16 -4.72 -5.90
CA ILE A 92 8.31 -4.11 -4.88
C ILE A 92 9.17 -3.91 -3.63
N GLN A 93 9.31 -2.67 -3.17
CA GLN A 93 9.94 -2.39 -1.89
C GLN A 93 8.85 -2.24 -0.82
N ILE A 94 8.92 -3.05 0.22
CA ILE A 94 8.03 -2.97 1.38
C ILE A 94 8.70 -2.20 2.53
N GLY A 95 7.89 -1.63 3.39
CA GLY A 95 8.38 -0.92 4.56
C GLY A 95 7.26 -0.48 5.50
N ALA A 96 7.60 0.43 6.40
CA ALA A 96 6.66 0.97 7.36
C ALA A 96 7.04 2.42 7.71
N ILE A 97 6.03 3.27 7.84
CA ILE A 97 6.17 4.67 8.29
C ILE A 97 5.43 4.88 9.60
N ARG A 98 5.98 5.72 10.48
CA ARG A 98 5.32 6.12 11.73
C ARG A 98 4.18 7.09 11.43
N CYS A 99 2.94 6.71 11.75
CA CYS A 99 1.77 7.59 11.64
C CYS A 99 1.39 8.21 12.99
N HIS A 100 1.52 7.44 14.09
CA HIS A 100 1.19 7.91 15.43
C HIS A 100 2.17 7.34 16.46
N ALA A 101 3.12 8.15 16.93
CA ALA A 101 3.99 7.81 18.06
C ALA A 101 3.65 8.72 19.25
N THR A 102 2.66 8.33 20.05
CA THR A 102 2.46 8.91 21.39
C THR A 102 2.62 7.80 22.42
N ALA A 103 3.25 8.11 23.55
CA ALA A 103 3.39 7.18 24.66
C ALA A 103 2.02 6.62 25.07
N GLY A 104 1.92 5.29 25.23
CA GLY A 104 0.68 4.59 25.60
C GLY A 104 -0.23 4.17 24.44
N MET A 105 0.10 4.51 23.19
CA MET A 105 -0.64 3.98 22.04
C MET A 105 -0.24 2.53 21.76
N ASP A 106 -1.21 1.69 21.41
CA ASP A 106 -0.95 0.33 20.92
C ASP A 106 0.02 0.40 19.73
N PRO A 107 1.22 -0.22 19.82
CA PRO A 107 2.23 -0.18 18.77
C PRO A 107 1.70 -0.63 17.40
N ARG A 108 0.64 -1.46 17.38
CA ARG A 108 -0.01 -1.94 16.15
C ARG A 108 -0.66 -0.83 15.33
N HIS A 109 -0.99 0.31 15.95
CA HIS A 109 -1.55 1.49 15.28
C HIS A 109 -0.51 2.58 15.04
N ALA A 110 0.73 2.39 15.49
CA ALA A 110 1.78 3.40 15.39
C ALA A 110 2.40 3.46 13.98
N PHE A 111 2.16 2.44 13.16
CA PHE A 111 2.76 2.26 11.85
C PHE A 111 1.72 2.05 10.76
N ARG A 112 2.07 2.49 9.55
CA ARG A 112 1.41 2.10 8.31
C ARG A 112 2.39 1.37 7.42
N ALA A 113 1.92 0.36 6.71
CA ALA A 113 2.72 -0.32 5.70
C ALA A 113 3.00 0.66 4.57
N THR A 114 4.21 0.64 4.03
CA THR A 114 4.55 1.31 2.76
C THR A 114 4.83 0.29 1.70
N ILE A 115 4.26 0.48 0.52
CA ILE A 115 4.41 -0.39 -0.63
C ILE A 115 4.87 0.48 -1.78
N PHE A 116 6.11 0.31 -2.21
CA PHE A 116 6.66 1.04 -3.36
C PHE A 116 6.76 0.10 -4.55
N VAL A 117 6.07 0.44 -5.63
CA VAL A 117 6.13 -0.30 -6.89
C VAL A 117 7.12 0.41 -7.79
N LEU A 118 8.25 -0.23 -8.07
CA LEU A 118 9.34 0.37 -8.85
C LEU A 118 9.35 -0.19 -10.28
N THR A 119 9.46 0.71 -11.25
CA THR A 119 9.47 0.40 -12.68
C THR A 119 10.53 1.22 -13.40
N ASP A 120 10.72 0.98 -14.71
CA ASP A 120 11.58 1.81 -15.57
C ASP A 120 11.05 3.21 -15.80
N ALA A 121 9.74 3.37 -15.91
CA ALA A 121 9.10 4.61 -16.32
C ALA A 121 8.72 5.51 -15.12
N GLY A 122 8.98 5.08 -13.89
CA GLY A 122 8.62 5.79 -12.66
C GLY A 122 8.15 4.88 -11.52
N ASN A 123 8.16 5.41 -10.30
CA ASN A 123 7.78 4.67 -9.09
C ASN A 123 6.41 5.11 -8.59
N TYR A 124 5.74 4.22 -7.84
CA TYR A 124 4.51 4.54 -7.13
C TYR A 124 4.66 4.22 -5.65
N TYR A 125 4.18 5.13 -4.81
CA TYR A 125 4.37 5.11 -3.37
C TYR A 125 3.02 5.01 -2.66
N PHE A 126 2.69 3.82 -2.14
CA PHE A 126 1.45 3.55 -1.45
C PHE A 126 1.67 3.39 0.06
N ALA A 127 0.66 3.75 0.84
CA ALA A 127 0.57 3.40 2.26
C ALA A 127 -0.74 2.65 2.55
N ASN A 128 -0.67 1.64 3.41
CA ASN A 128 -1.83 0.88 3.87
C ASN A 128 -1.89 0.88 5.40
N SER A 129 -3.09 0.99 5.97
CA SER A 129 -3.29 0.97 7.42
C SER A 129 -3.21 -0.44 8.02
N ASP A 130 -3.29 -1.47 7.19
CA ASP A 130 -3.21 -2.87 7.60
C ASP A 130 -1.82 -3.44 7.27
N MET A 131 -1.11 -3.89 8.30
CA MET A 131 0.21 -4.50 8.13
C MET A 131 0.14 -5.95 7.65
N GLU A 132 -1.03 -6.59 7.70
CA GLU A 132 -1.27 -7.91 7.09
C GLU A 132 -1.17 -7.86 5.56
N VAL A 133 -1.19 -6.67 4.95
CA VAL A 133 -0.94 -6.51 3.50
C VAL A 133 0.48 -6.92 3.12
N ILE A 134 1.48 -6.73 4.01
CA ILE A 134 2.89 -6.98 3.67
C ILE A 134 3.13 -8.47 3.40
N PRO A 135 2.75 -9.42 4.28
CA PRO A 135 2.86 -10.84 3.98
C PRO A 135 2.09 -11.25 2.72
N ALA A 136 0.92 -10.65 2.47
CA ALA A 136 0.13 -10.92 1.27
C ALA A 136 0.84 -10.48 -0.01
N ILE A 137 1.46 -9.30 -0.01
CA ILE A 137 2.30 -8.80 -1.11
C ILE A 137 3.50 -9.70 -1.32
N CYS A 138 4.19 -10.10 -0.26
CA CYS A 138 5.34 -11.00 -0.37
C CYS A 138 4.97 -12.34 -0.99
N LYS A 139 3.82 -12.90 -0.59
CA LYS A 139 3.29 -14.14 -1.16
C LYS A 139 2.96 -13.95 -2.65
N PHE A 140 2.20 -12.92 -2.99
CA PHE A 140 1.86 -12.58 -4.38
C PHE A 140 3.10 -12.40 -5.24
N ALA A 141 4.07 -11.60 -4.77
CA ALA A 141 5.30 -11.31 -5.49
C ALA A 141 6.13 -12.58 -5.69
N HIS A 142 6.19 -13.48 -4.70
CA HIS A 142 6.85 -14.77 -4.84
C HIS A 142 6.17 -15.66 -5.90
N GLU A 143 4.85 -15.76 -5.87
CA GLU A 143 4.07 -16.55 -6.84
C GLU A 143 4.24 -16.05 -8.30
N HIS A 144 4.41 -14.75 -8.47
CA HIS A 144 4.54 -14.10 -9.77
C HIS A 144 5.98 -13.70 -10.14
N HIS A 145 6.98 -14.20 -9.41
CA HIS A 145 8.40 -13.96 -9.66
C HIS A 145 8.80 -12.47 -9.69
N VAL A 146 8.12 -11.64 -8.90
CA VAL A 146 8.44 -10.23 -8.71
C VAL A 146 9.42 -10.09 -7.53
N PRO A 147 10.61 -9.49 -7.71
CA PRO A 147 11.55 -9.26 -6.62
C PRO A 147 10.96 -8.37 -5.52
N VAL A 148 11.23 -8.70 -4.25
CA VAL A 148 10.82 -7.91 -3.08
C VAL A 148 12.04 -7.43 -2.30
N GLU A 149 12.07 -6.13 -2.00
CA GLU A 149 13.08 -5.51 -1.12
C GLU A 149 12.45 -5.17 0.24
N ASP A 150 13.13 -5.55 1.32
CA ASP A 150 12.69 -5.35 2.70
C ASP A 150 13.77 -4.64 3.53
N PRO A 151 14.00 -3.33 3.28
CA PRO A 151 15.05 -2.56 3.94
C PRO A 151 14.90 -2.48 5.47
N LEU A 152 13.66 -2.55 5.97
CA LEU A 152 13.37 -2.50 7.41
C LEU A 152 13.32 -3.89 8.06
N ARG A 153 13.61 -4.96 7.30
CA ARG A 153 13.57 -6.35 7.76
C ARG A 153 12.24 -6.73 8.43
N LEU A 154 11.13 -6.28 7.86
CA LEU A 154 9.77 -6.53 8.34
C LEU A 154 9.34 -7.99 8.16
N ILE A 155 9.78 -8.69 7.11
CA ILE A 155 9.35 -10.07 6.83
C ILE A 155 9.69 -11.00 8.00
N PRO A 156 10.94 -11.03 8.52
CA PRO A 156 11.25 -11.79 9.74
C PRO A 156 10.39 -11.41 10.94
N LEU A 157 10.13 -10.11 11.14
CA LEU A 157 9.34 -9.62 12.27
C LEU A 157 7.87 -10.06 12.16
N LEU A 158 7.29 -10.01 10.97
CA LEU A 158 5.89 -10.37 10.74
C LEU A 158 5.63 -11.87 10.92
N LYS A 159 6.65 -12.74 10.75
CA LYS A 159 6.54 -14.19 11.02
C LYS A 159 6.24 -14.51 12.49
N VAL A 160 6.67 -13.66 13.44
CA VAL A 160 6.38 -13.84 14.87
C VAL A 160 5.05 -13.17 15.30
N GLY A 161 4.32 -12.58 14.34
CA GLY A 161 3.02 -11.94 14.54
C GLY A 161 3.09 -10.42 14.69
N TRP A 162 2.06 -9.72 14.20
CA TRP A 162 2.05 -8.26 14.10
C TRP A 162 2.27 -7.54 15.42
N ARG A 163 1.74 -8.05 16.53
CA ARG A 163 1.92 -7.42 17.85
C ARG A 163 3.40 -7.36 18.26
N VAL A 164 4.13 -8.46 18.11
CA VAL A 164 5.56 -8.53 18.44
C VAL A 164 6.36 -7.69 17.46
N ALA A 165 6.05 -7.80 16.16
CA ALA A 165 6.67 -7.00 15.11
C ALA A 165 6.54 -5.49 15.39
N ALA A 166 5.36 -5.03 15.80
CA ALA A 166 5.09 -3.62 16.07
C ALA A 166 5.89 -3.09 17.27
N VAL A 167 6.04 -3.87 18.34
CA VAL A 167 6.87 -3.50 19.50
C VAL A 167 8.34 -3.41 19.09
N THR A 168 8.87 -4.45 18.46
CA THR A 168 10.28 -4.49 18.02
C THR A 168 10.58 -3.38 17.03
N LEU A 169 9.68 -3.15 16.06
CA LEU A 169 9.81 -2.06 15.11
C LEU A 169 9.76 -0.71 15.82
N HIS A 170 8.91 -0.52 16.82
CA HIS A 170 8.87 0.73 17.61
C HIS A 170 10.21 1.04 18.27
N GLU A 171 10.79 0.06 18.95
CA GLU A 171 12.05 0.16 19.69
C GLU A 171 13.27 0.36 18.77
N THR A 172 13.28 -0.30 17.62
CA THR A 172 14.43 -0.31 16.70
C THR A 172 14.32 0.70 15.54
N TYR A 173 13.16 1.34 15.35
CA TYR A 173 12.89 2.18 14.17
C TYR A 173 13.96 3.25 13.95
N ALA A 174 14.36 3.97 15.01
CA ALA A 174 15.33 5.06 14.92
C ALA A 174 16.69 4.60 14.38
N GLN A 175 17.10 3.38 14.74
CA GLN A 175 18.33 2.76 14.24
C GLN A 175 18.16 2.30 12.79
N LEU A 176 16.99 1.73 12.46
CA LEU A 176 16.70 1.26 11.10
C LEU A 176 16.61 2.42 10.09
N VAL A 177 15.97 3.53 10.43
CA VAL A 177 15.82 4.68 9.52
C VAL A 177 17.14 5.41 9.28
N ALA A 178 18.04 5.45 10.26
CA ALA A 178 19.38 6.04 10.12
C ALA A 178 20.22 5.43 9.00
N HIS A 179 19.91 4.18 8.60
CA HIS A 179 20.65 3.45 7.58
C HIS A 179 19.84 3.13 6.31
N THR A 180 18.57 3.53 6.24
CA THR A 180 17.66 3.17 5.13
C THR A 180 17.04 4.36 4.41
N GLY A 181 17.18 5.58 4.94
CA GLY A 181 16.59 6.78 4.34
C GLY A 181 15.08 6.90 4.48
N TYR A 182 14.44 6.03 5.28
CA TYR A 182 13.05 6.17 5.68
C TYR A 182 12.85 7.41 6.58
N PRO A 183 11.68 8.06 6.56
CA PRO A 183 11.44 9.23 7.39
C PRO A 183 11.47 8.84 8.88
N ALA A 184 12.30 9.52 9.66
CA ALA A 184 12.41 9.29 11.11
C ALA A 184 11.22 9.88 11.89
N ASP A 185 10.66 10.96 11.36
CA ASP A 185 9.54 11.70 11.93
C ASP A 185 8.18 11.17 11.47
N LYS A 186 7.12 11.60 12.15
CA LYS A 186 5.74 11.24 11.80
C LYS A 186 5.38 11.82 10.43
N VAL A 187 4.67 11.03 9.62
CA VAL A 187 4.14 11.42 8.31
C VAL A 187 2.63 11.58 8.37
#